data_AF-A0A1Z8STA5-F1
#
_entry.id   AF-A0A1Z8STA5-F1
#
_cell.length_a   1.000
_cell.length_b   1.000
_cell.length_c   1.000
_cell.angle_alpha   90.00
_cell.angle_beta   90.00
_cell.angle_gamma   90.00
#
_symmetry.space_group_name_H-M   'P 1'
#
loop_
_entity.id
_entity.type
_entity.pdbx_description
1 polymer ?
#
loop_
_entity_poly.entity_id
_entity_poly.type
_entity_poly.pdbx_seq_one_letter_code
_entity_poly.pdbx_strand_id
1 'polypeptide(L)'
;MPNLTQNQWGAPRFRNSISILLIILLTSLFAGCAGTGSSTRGDDEVDAVDAAKKITQNKKKVEALIREVMDTVEVDDEASIRKGLDLYIEAAGLMDESVKLGINSIEPRLMRFEVRSKVANGYTALYAMADAQCTPLEDEGLRPSDELLRKRAEAKTEAQRWLKLARRDMETHLGTSPVQYQTPGQYWALQLIYVQLADFNGARTTLLRLVESHGQRLDPDFRREIDSRVRYFAQKLIDEDG
;
A
#
# COMPACT_ATOMS: atom_id res chain seq x y z
N MET A 1 -49.47 24.48 53.45
CA MET A 1 -49.44 25.97 53.37
C MET A 1 -48.71 26.48 54.61
N PRO A 2 -48.00 27.62 54.60
CA PRO A 2 -47.61 28.53 53.50
C PRO A 2 -46.08 28.42 53.21
N ASN A 3 -45.38 29.20 52.37
CA ASN A 3 -45.74 30.15 51.30
C ASN A 3 -44.58 30.23 50.28
N LEU A 4 -44.89 30.64 49.05
CA LEU A 4 -43.94 31.13 48.04
C LEU A 4 -43.80 32.66 48.14
N THR A 5 -42.58 33.20 47.96
CA THR A 5 -42.27 34.52 47.39
C THR A 5 -40.79 34.49 46.94
N GLN A 6 -40.47 34.76 45.66
CA GLN A 6 -40.08 36.10 45.12
C GLN A 6 -38.97 36.77 45.96
N ASN A 7 -37.81 37.22 45.45
CA ASN A 7 -37.30 37.52 44.10
C ASN A 7 -35.74 37.34 44.11
N GLN A 8 -34.89 37.67 43.11
CA GLN A 8 -35.02 38.49 41.90
C GLN A 8 -34.07 38.04 40.75
N TRP A 9 -33.83 38.94 39.78
CA TRP A 9 -33.08 38.83 38.53
C TRP A 9 -31.56 39.03 38.67
N GLY A 10 -30.75 38.41 37.78
CA GLY A 10 -29.35 38.81 37.60
C GLY A 10 -28.49 37.84 36.78
N ALA A 11 -28.50 37.96 35.45
CA ALA A 11 -27.47 37.34 34.61
C ALA A 11 -26.24 38.26 34.51
N PRO A 12 -25.02 37.70 34.56
CA PRO A 12 -23.93 38.26 33.77
C PRO A 12 -23.29 37.21 32.85
N ARG A 13 -23.20 37.57 31.56
CA ARG A 13 -22.36 36.87 30.58
C ARG A 13 -20.89 37.13 30.88
N PHE A 14 -20.11 36.11 31.21
CA PHE A 14 -18.64 36.06 31.12
C PHE A 14 -18.23 34.57 31.29
N ARG A 15 -17.27 33.98 30.56
CA ARG A 15 -16.34 34.52 29.55
C ARG A 15 -15.75 33.38 28.70
N ASN A 16 -15.94 33.40 27.38
CA ASN A 16 -15.26 32.48 26.44
C ASN A 16 -13.77 32.85 26.33
N SER A 17 -12.91 32.35 27.24
CA SER A 17 -11.46 32.65 27.19
C SER A 17 -10.52 31.52 27.60
N ILE A 18 -11.02 30.34 27.98
CA ILE A 18 -10.16 29.18 28.28
C ILE A 18 -9.89 28.35 27.00
N SER A 19 -10.87 28.22 26.10
CA SER A 19 -10.75 27.36 24.91
C SER A 19 -9.80 27.89 23.82
N ILE A 20 -9.49 29.19 23.79
CA ILE A 20 -8.62 29.79 22.76
C ILE A 20 -7.13 29.62 23.11
N LEU A 21 -6.77 29.73 24.40
CA LEU A 21 -5.40 29.58 24.87
C LEU A 21 -4.84 28.16 24.63
N LEU A 22 -5.68 27.13 24.74
CA LEU A 22 -5.31 25.74 24.47
C LEU A 22 -5.05 25.47 22.98
N ILE A 23 -5.72 26.19 22.06
CA ILE A 23 -5.52 26.04 20.61
C ILE A 23 -4.21 26.72 20.17
N ILE A 24 -3.88 27.88 20.74
CA ILE A 24 -2.64 28.62 20.44
C ILE A 24 -1.39 27.87 20.94
N LEU A 25 -1.50 27.11 22.05
CA LEU A 25 -0.39 26.31 22.56
C LEU A 25 -0.11 25.04 21.72
N LEU A 26 -1.08 24.57 20.94
CA LEU A 26 -0.94 23.39 20.08
C LEU A 26 -0.42 23.72 18.67
N THR A 27 -0.67 24.93 18.15
CA THR A 27 -0.14 25.36 16.85
C THR A 27 1.35 25.71 16.89
N SER A 28 1.87 26.14 18.04
CA SER A 28 3.31 26.44 18.21
C SER A 28 4.20 25.18 18.24
N LEU A 29 3.65 23.99 18.49
CA LEU A 29 4.39 22.72 18.41
C LEU A 29 4.62 22.21 16.97
N PHE A 30 3.96 22.79 15.97
CA PHE A 30 4.20 22.49 14.55
C PHE A 30 5.03 23.58 13.82
N ALA A 31 5.28 24.72 14.45
CA ALA A 31 6.07 25.82 13.90
C ALA A 31 7.58 25.64 14.15
N GLY A 32 8.18 24.54 13.64
CA GLY A 32 9.50 24.14 14.12
C GLY A 32 10.34 23.17 13.27
N CYS A 33 10.20 23.14 11.94
CA CYS A 33 11.19 22.51 11.03
C CYS A 33 11.10 23.07 9.59
N ALA A 34 11.04 24.40 9.44
CA ALA A 34 11.18 25.04 8.13
C ALA A 34 12.67 25.07 7.73
N GLY A 35 13.08 24.16 6.85
CA GLY A 35 14.43 24.16 6.29
C GLY A 35 14.65 25.39 5.41
N THR A 36 15.62 26.24 5.76
CA THR A 36 16.01 27.41 4.97
C THR A 36 16.72 26.98 3.68
N GLY A 37 15.96 26.83 2.61
CA GLY A 37 16.47 26.59 1.25
C GLY A 37 15.77 27.51 0.25
N SER A 38 16.32 28.70 0.00
CA SER A 38 15.78 29.60 -1.02
C SER A 38 16.12 29.08 -2.43
N SER A 39 15.16 28.51 -3.14
CA SER A 39 15.21 28.39 -4.60
C SER A 39 13.87 28.75 -5.22
N THR A 40 13.79 29.94 -5.80
CA THR A 40 12.67 30.37 -6.64
C THR A 40 12.47 29.41 -7.82
N ARG A 41 11.32 28.74 -7.89
CA ARG A 41 10.95 27.93 -9.06
C ARG A 41 9.42 27.76 -9.22
N GLY A 42 8.81 28.76 -9.86
CA GLY A 42 7.48 28.68 -10.49
C GLY A 42 6.27 28.61 -9.56
N ASP A 43 5.28 29.47 -9.80
CA ASP A 43 3.93 29.34 -9.25
C ASP A 43 3.31 27.99 -9.66
N ASP A 44 3.20 27.10 -8.69
CA ASP A 44 2.19 26.06 -8.56
C ASP A 44 2.15 25.69 -7.07
N GLU A 45 1.86 26.69 -6.22
CA GLU A 45 1.65 26.47 -4.78
C GLU A 45 0.34 25.70 -4.60
N VAL A 46 0.45 24.37 -4.65
CA VAL A 46 -0.65 23.44 -4.42
C VAL A 46 -1.22 23.72 -3.03
N ASP A 47 -2.43 24.30 -2.98
CA ASP A 47 -3.14 24.52 -1.71
C ASP A 47 -3.25 23.18 -0.96
N ALA A 48 -2.57 23.10 0.17
CA ALA A 48 -2.50 21.91 1.00
C ALA A 48 -3.90 21.44 1.46
N VAL A 49 -4.86 22.36 1.59
CA VAL A 49 -6.25 22.05 1.94
C VAL A 49 -6.95 21.37 0.77
N ASP A 50 -6.79 21.88 -0.45
CA ASP A 50 -7.41 21.29 -1.65
C ASP A 50 -6.73 19.99 -2.07
N ALA A 51 -5.41 19.87 -1.91
CA ALA A 51 -4.70 18.59 -2.01
C ALA A 51 -5.24 17.56 -1.01
N ALA A 52 -5.42 17.92 0.26
CA ALA A 52 -5.97 17.02 1.28
C ALA A 52 -7.42 16.61 0.98
N LYS A 53 -8.28 17.53 0.52
CA LYS A 53 -9.65 17.22 0.05
C LYS A 53 -9.60 16.24 -1.11
N LYS A 54 -8.76 16.49 -2.10
CA LYS A 54 -8.64 15.69 -3.33
C LYS A 54 -8.10 14.28 -3.06
N ILE A 55 -7.06 14.14 -2.22
CA ILE A 55 -6.56 12.85 -1.73
C ILE A 55 -7.69 12.08 -1.02
N THR A 56 -8.46 12.75 -0.15
CA THR A 56 -9.59 12.13 0.57
C THR A 56 -10.71 11.67 -0.37
N GLN A 57 -11.02 12.44 -1.42
CA GLN A 57 -11.99 12.06 -2.45
C GLN A 57 -11.51 10.87 -3.28
N ASN A 58 -10.24 10.89 -3.71
CA ASN A 58 -9.64 9.81 -4.48
C ASN A 58 -9.58 8.50 -3.67
N LYS A 59 -9.22 8.56 -2.37
CA LYS A 59 -9.29 7.42 -1.44
C LYS A 59 -10.68 6.79 -1.41
N LYS A 60 -11.73 7.59 -1.21
CA LYS A 60 -13.13 7.09 -1.18
C LYS A 60 -13.56 6.43 -2.49
N LYS A 61 -13.13 6.97 -3.64
CA LYS A 61 -13.37 6.35 -4.95
C LYS A 61 -12.66 5.00 -5.09
N VAL A 62 -11.39 4.94 -4.67
CA VAL A 62 -10.61 3.69 -4.68
C VAL A 62 -11.22 2.63 -3.77
N GLU A 63 -11.68 2.99 -2.57
CA GLU A 63 -12.41 2.07 -1.68
C GLU A 63 -13.72 1.54 -2.29
N ALA A 64 -14.40 2.37 -3.10
CA ALA A 64 -15.59 1.93 -3.84
C ALA A 64 -15.24 0.96 -4.99
N LEU A 65 -14.23 1.29 -5.81
CA LEU A 65 -13.74 0.42 -6.90
C LEU A 65 -13.24 -0.93 -6.37
N ILE A 66 -12.48 -0.94 -5.25
CA ILE A 66 -12.01 -2.18 -4.63
C ILE A 66 -13.20 -3.05 -4.16
N ARG A 67 -14.24 -2.43 -3.60
CA ARG A 67 -15.45 -3.15 -3.18
C ARG A 67 -16.21 -3.72 -4.39
N GLU A 68 -16.40 -2.93 -5.44
CA GLU A 68 -17.04 -3.39 -6.67
C GLU A 68 -16.32 -4.61 -7.27
N VAL A 69 -14.99 -4.61 -7.29
CA VAL A 69 -14.21 -5.78 -7.71
C VAL A 69 -14.46 -7.00 -6.81
N MET A 70 -14.47 -6.82 -5.49
CA MET A 70 -14.74 -7.91 -4.54
C MET A 70 -16.16 -8.48 -4.65
N ASP A 71 -17.13 -7.64 -5.01
CA ASP A 71 -18.55 -8.02 -5.11
C ASP A 71 -18.91 -8.63 -6.49
N THR A 72 -18.09 -8.42 -7.53
CA THR A 72 -18.45 -8.75 -8.93
C THR A 72 -17.48 -9.65 -9.69
N VAL A 73 -16.27 -9.91 -9.17
CA VAL A 73 -15.28 -10.73 -9.88
C VAL A 73 -15.32 -12.19 -9.46
N GLU A 74 -15.51 -13.06 -10.43
CA GLU A 74 -15.40 -14.51 -10.32
C GLU A 74 -13.96 -14.91 -10.62
N VAL A 75 -13.29 -15.55 -9.66
CA VAL A 75 -11.84 -15.84 -9.72
C VAL A 75 -11.45 -16.96 -10.68
N ASP A 76 -12.43 -17.66 -11.25
CA ASP A 76 -12.25 -18.77 -12.18
C ASP A 76 -12.62 -18.39 -13.64
N ASP A 77 -13.05 -17.14 -13.90
CA ASP A 77 -13.37 -16.63 -15.24
C ASP A 77 -12.36 -15.55 -15.71
N GLU A 78 -11.72 -15.80 -16.87
CA GLU A 78 -10.78 -14.87 -17.51
C GLU A 78 -11.45 -13.52 -17.80
N ALA A 79 -12.71 -13.50 -18.24
CA ALA A 79 -13.40 -12.26 -18.60
C ALA A 79 -13.72 -11.41 -17.36
N SER A 80 -14.24 -12.05 -16.30
CA SER A 80 -14.50 -11.42 -15.01
C SER A 80 -13.23 -10.85 -14.37
N ILE A 81 -12.12 -11.61 -14.34
CA ILE A 81 -10.82 -11.12 -13.84
C ILE A 81 -10.34 -9.90 -14.64
N ARG A 82 -10.46 -9.91 -15.97
CA ARG A 82 -10.05 -8.77 -16.82
C ARG A 82 -10.86 -7.50 -16.50
N LYS A 83 -12.18 -7.61 -16.34
CA LYS A 83 -13.02 -6.49 -15.90
C LYS A 83 -12.60 -5.97 -14.52
N GLY A 84 -12.24 -6.87 -13.60
CA GLY A 84 -11.70 -6.51 -12.29
C GLY A 84 -10.36 -5.76 -12.34
N LEU A 85 -9.47 -6.18 -13.24
CA LEU A 85 -8.18 -5.53 -13.47
C LEU A 85 -8.35 -4.09 -13.96
N ASP A 86 -9.29 -3.82 -14.87
CA ASP A 86 -9.55 -2.47 -15.37
C ASP A 86 -9.94 -1.51 -14.23
N LEU A 87 -10.82 -1.95 -13.32
CA LEU A 87 -11.22 -1.18 -12.13
C LEU A 87 -10.05 -0.96 -11.14
N TYR A 88 -9.19 -1.96 -10.94
CA TYR A 88 -7.98 -1.80 -10.13
C TYR A 88 -6.93 -0.89 -10.80
N ILE A 89 -6.85 -0.85 -12.13
CA ILE A 89 -5.97 0.05 -12.88
C ILE A 89 -6.47 1.50 -12.78
N GLU A 90 -7.79 1.74 -12.87
CA GLU A 90 -8.38 3.06 -12.57
C GLU A 90 -8.03 3.50 -11.14
N ALA A 91 -8.22 2.60 -10.17
CA ALA A 91 -7.89 2.85 -8.77
C ALA A 91 -6.40 3.18 -8.56
N ALA A 92 -5.50 2.53 -9.31
CA ALA A 92 -4.07 2.83 -9.27
C ALA A 92 -3.77 4.25 -9.79
N GLY A 93 -4.47 4.68 -10.85
CA GLY A 93 -4.38 6.04 -11.40
C GLY A 93 -4.80 7.13 -10.40
N LEU A 94 -5.91 6.91 -9.70
CA LEU A 94 -6.38 7.81 -8.62
C LEU A 94 -5.37 7.90 -7.46
N MET A 95 -4.66 6.81 -7.15
CA MET A 95 -3.59 6.83 -6.15
C MET A 95 -2.28 7.43 -6.67
N ASP A 96 -1.96 7.33 -7.96
CA ASP A 96 -0.84 8.04 -8.57
C ASP A 96 -1.04 9.56 -8.56
N GLU A 97 -2.26 10.06 -8.78
CA GLU A 97 -2.61 11.47 -8.54
C GLU A 97 -2.44 11.84 -7.05
N SER A 98 -2.95 11.00 -6.14
CA SER A 98 -2.91 11.27 -4.69
C SER A 98 -1.48 11.32 -4.13
N VAL A 99 -0.56 10.47 -4.61
CA VAL A 99 0.85 10.50 -4.22
C VAL A 99 1.60 11.70 -4.81
N LYS A 100 1.22 12.21 -5.99
CA LYS A 100 1.78 13.46 -6.53
C LYS A 100 1.39 14.66 -5.68
N LEU A 101 0.14 14.72 -5.23
CA LEU A 101 -0.36 15.79 -4.35
C LEU A 101 0.22 15.69 -2.93
N GLY A 102 0.50 14.48 -2.45
CA GLY A 102 1.00 14.22 -1.10
C GLY A 102 2.32 13.44 -1.08
N ILE A 103 3.39 13.97 -1.68
CA ILE A 103 4.69 13.29 -1.86
C ILE A 103 5.24 12.68 -0.55
N ASN A 104 5.15 13.46 0.53
CA ASN A 104 5.62 13.08 1.87
C ASN A 104 4.58 12.30 2.70
N SER A 105 3.36 12.10 2.18
CA SER A 105 2.31 11.37 2.88
C SER A 105 2.47 9.86 2.72
N ILE A 106 2.42 9.16 3.84
CA ILE A 106 2.56 7.69 3.91
C ILE A 106 1.31 6.99 3.37
N GLU A 107 0.12 7.48 3.74
CA GLU A 107 -1.15 6.80 3.50
C GLU A 107 -1.47 6.59 2.00
N PRO A 108 -1.38 7.60 1.11
CA PRO A 108 -1.60 7.38 -0.33
C PRO A 108 -0.60 6.39 -0.94
N ARG A 109 0.62 6.33 -0.41
CA ARG A 109 1.67 5.41 -0.89
C ARG A 109 1.37 3.97 -0.50
N LEU A 110 0.93 3.72 0.74
CA LEU A 110 0.49 2.40 1.20
C LEU A 110 -0.78 1.94 0.46
N MET A 111 -1.75 2.83 0.26
CA MET A 111 -2.94 2.49 -0.52
C MET A 111 -2.61 2.19 -1.99
N ARG A 112 -1.68 2.95 -2.60
CA ARG A 112 -1.18 2.65 -3.95
C ARG A 112 -0.50 1.29 -4.03
N PHE A 113 0.31 0.95 -3.02
CA PHE A 113 0.94 -0.36 -2.90
C PHE A 113 -0.09 -1.49 -2.87
N GLU A 114 -1.14 -1.37 -2.05
CA GLU A 114 -2.21 -2.37 -1.95
C GLU A 114 -2.95 -2.57 -3.28
N VAL A 115 -3.32 -1.48 -3.95
CA VAL A 115 -3.98 -1.53 -5.26
C VAL A 115 -3.06 -2.16 -6.31
N ARG A 116 -1.79 -1.77 -6.39
CA ARG A 116 -0.83 -2.35 -7.35
C ARG A 116 -0.57 -3.83 -7.09
N SER A 117 -0.56 -4.25 -5.84
CA SER A 117 -0.47 -5.67 -5.46
C SER A 117 -1.72 -6.46 -5.90
N LYS A 118 -2.91 -5.85 -5.84
CA LYS A 118 -4.15 -6.45 -6.36
C LYS A 118 -4.13 -6.57 -7.89
N VAL A 119 -3.64 -5.56 -8.62
CA VAL A 119 -3.43 -5.65 -10.08
C VAL A 119 -2.44 -6.78 -10.42
N ALA A 120 -1.30 -6.84 -9.73
CA ALA A 120 -0.32 -7.91 -9.90
C ALA A 120 -0.93 -9.30 -9.67
N ASN A 121 -1.69 -9.49 -8.58
CA ASN A 121 -2.34 -10.76 -8.27
C ASN A 121 -3.35 -11.18 -9.36
N GLY A 122 -4.12 -10.24 -9.93
CA GLY A 122 -5.04 -10.55 -11.03
C GLY A 122 -4.32 -11.00 -12.29
N TYR A 123 -3.20 -10.37 -12.67
CA TYR A 123 -2.37 -10.86 -13.77
C TYR A 123 -1.69 -12.20 -13.45
N THR A 124 -1.32 -12.45 -12.18
CA THR A 124 -0.81 -13.77 -11.75
C THR A 124 -1.88 -14.86 -11.85
N ALA A 125 -3.15 -14.55 -11.56
CA ALA A 125 -4.27 -15.47 -11.79
C ALA A 125 -4.46 -15.77 -13.29
N LEU A 126 -4.49 -14.73 -14.15
CA LEU A 126 -4.54 -14.91 -15.61
C LEU A 126 -3.35 -15.73 -16.15
N TYR A 127 -2.15 -15.54 -15.58
CA TYR A 127 -0.98 -16.36 -15.90
C TYR A 127 -1.25 -17.84 -15.54
N ALA A 128 -1.69 -18.11 -14.31
CA ALA A 128 -1.96 -19.47 -13.85
C ALA A 128 -3.05 -20.18 -14.68
N MET A 129 -4.11 -19.47 -15.07
CA MET A 129 -5.16 -20.00 -15.96
C MET A 129 -4.64 -20.38 -17.35
N ALA A 130 -3.73 -19.57 -17.91
CA ALA A 130 -3.11 -19.85 -19.21
C ALA A 130 -2.04 -20.96 -19.10
N ASP A 131 -1.28 -21.00 -18.01
CA ASP A 131 -0.24 -22.00 -17.74
C ASP A 131 -0.87 -23.39 -17.51
N ALA A 132 -1.98 -23.46 -16.78
CA ALA A 132 -2.75 -24.71 -16.59
C ALA A 132 -3.28 -25.31 -17.91
N GLN A 133 -3.42 -24.50 -18.97
CA GLN A 133 -3.77 -24.97 -20.31
C GLN A 133 -2.54 -25.28 -21.19
N CYS A 134 -1.41 -24.60 -20.97
CA CYS A 134 -0.16 -24.85 -21.70
C CYS A 134 0.55 -26.12 -21.20
N THR A 135 0.77 -26.24 -19.90
CA THR A 135 1.66 -27.25 -19.31
C THR A 135 1.30 -28.69 -19.70
N PRO A 136 0.02 -29.13 -19.68
CA PRO A 136 -0.31 -30.49 -20.10
C PRO A 136 0.04 -30.78 -21.57
N LEU A 137 -0.09 -29.78 -22.45
CA LEU A 137 0.30 -29.93 -23.86
C LEU A 137 1.82 -30.02 -23.99
N GLU A 138 2.55 -29.18 -23.26
CA GLU A 138 4.02 -29.17 -23.25
C GLU A 138 4.60 -30.48 -22.69
N ASP A 139 3.98 -31.04 -21.63
CA ASP A 139 4.32 -32.34 -21.05
C ASP A 139 4.05 -33.52 -22.00
N GLU A 140 3.00 -33.44 -22.83
CA GLU A 140 2.70 -34.39 -23.90
C GLU A 140 3.60 -34.20 -25.15
N GLY A 141 4.50 -33.22 -25.15
CA GLY A 141 5.34 -32.87 -26.30
C GLY A 141 4.61 -32.16 -27.44
N LEU A 142 3.37 -31.71 -27.19
CA LEU A 142 2.56 -30.90 -28.09
C LEU A 142 2.90 -29.41 -27.92
N ARG A 143 2.70 -28.62 -28.98
CA ARG A 143 2.87 -27.16 -28.92
C ARG A 143 1.53 -26.49 -28.58
N PRO A 144 1.44 -25.70 -27.49
CA PRO A 144 0.26 -24.88 -27.22
C PRO A 144 0.01 -23.85 -28.34
N SER A 145 -1.24 -23.39 -28.48
CA SER A 145 -1.59 -22.41 -29.52
C SER A 145 -0.88 -21.08 -29.31
N ASP A 146 -0.57 -20.38 -30.41
CA ASP A 146 0.13 -19.08 -30.34
C ASP A 146 -0.67 -18.02 -29.56
N GLU A 147 -2.01 -18.09 -29.56
CA GLU A 147 -2.84 -17.23 -28.71
C GLU A 147 -2.62 -17.52 -27.23
N LEU A 148 -2.59 -18.79 -26.83
CA LEU A 148 -2.43 -19.18 -25.43
C LEU A 148 -1.02 -18.88 -24.91
N LEU A 149 0.01 -19.13 -25.75
CA LEU A 149 1.39 -18.72 -25.47
C LEU A 149 1.50 -17.21 -25.31
N ARG A 150 0.84 -16.42 -26.18
CA ARG A 150 0.77 -14.96 -26.07
C ARG A 150 0.10 -14.52 -24.78
N LYS A 151 -1.08 -15.06 -24.44
CA LYS A 151 -1.80 -14.77 -23.18
C LYS A 151 -0.92 -15.05 -21.96
N ARG A 152 -0.27 -16.21 -21.91
CA ARG A 152 0.65 -16.60 -20.82
C ARG A 152 1.82 -15.61 -20.70
N ALA A 153 2.46 -15.25 -21.82
CA ALA A 153 3.58 -14.32 -21.83
C ALA A 153 3.19 -12.88 -21.42
N GLU A 154 2.05 -12.37 -21.91
CA GLU A 154 1.52 -11.06 -21.56
C GLU A 154 1.16 -10.97 -20.08
N ALA A 155 0.42 -11.95 -19.55
CA ALA A 155 0.04 -12.01 -18.14
C ALA A 155 1.27 -12.06 -17.22
N LYS A 156 2.28 -12.87 -17.55
CA LYS A 156 3.58 -12.91 -16.82
C LYS A 156 4.27 -11.54 -16.82
N THR A 157 4.30 -10.87 -17.97
CA THR A 157 4.98 -9.59 -18.15
C THR A 157 4.31 -8.47 -17.35
N GLU A 158 2.99 -8.38 -17.42
CA GLU A 158 2.23 -7.39 -16.64
C GLU A 158 2.28 -7.70 -15.14
N ALA A 159 2.12 -8.96 -14.71
CA ALA A 159 2.29 -9.33 -13.29
C ALA A 159 3.65 -8.85 -12.74
N GLN A 160 4.75 -9.13 -13.45
CA GLN A 160 6.09 -8.67 -13.05
C GLN A 160 6.23 -7.14 -13.06
N ARG A 161 5.60 -6.43 -14.01
CA ARG A 161 5.58 -4.96 -14.07
C ARG A 161 4.89 -4.38 -12.84
N TRP A 162 3.71 -4.86 -12.50
CA TRP A 162 2.93 -4.37 -11.35
C TRP A 162 3.58 -4.74 -10.01
N LEU A 163 4.16 -5.95 -9.90
CA LEU A 163 5.00 -6.34 -8.76
C LEU A 163 6.18 -5.39 -8.55
N LYS A 164 6.93 -5.03 -9.61
CA LYS A 164 8.04 -4.06 -9.52
C LYS A 164 7.57 -2.66 -9.08
N LEU A 165 6.39 -2.22 -9.51
CA LEU A 165 5.80 -0.94 -9.09
C LEU A 165 5.32 -0.96 -7.63
N ALA A 166 4.72 -2.06 -7.17
CA ALA A 166 4.36 -2.26 -5.78
C ALA A 166 5.63 -2.35 -4.89
N ARG A 167 6.63 -3.14 -5.30
CA ARG A 167 7.93 -3.25 -4.63
C ARG A 167 8.54 -1.88 -4.35
N ARG A 168 8.65 -1.04 -5.38
CA ARG A 168 9.16 0.33 -5.26
C ARG A 168 8.41 1.15 -4.23
N ASP A 169 7.07 1.08 -4.19
CA ASP A 169 6.27 1.86 -3.24
C ASP A 169 6.53 1.44 -1.79
N MET A 170 6.68 0.13 -1.52
CA MET A 170 6.99 -0.40 -0.19
C MET A 170 8.46 -0.26 0.20
N GLU A 171 9.40 -0.46 -0.72
CA GLU A 171 10.83 -0.13 -0.55
C GLU A 171 10.98 1.34 -0.14
N THR A 172 10.29 2.25 -0.85
CA THR A 172 10.32 3.70 -0.53
C THR A 172 9.71 3.97 0.84
N HIS A 173 8.56 3.36 1.18
CA HIS A 173 7.97 3.49 2.52
C HIS A 173 8.93 3.03 3.63
N LEU A 174 9.45 1.80 3.56
CA LEU A 174 10.35 1.24 4.57
C LEU A 174 11.76 1.88 4.57
N GLY A 175 12.09 2.66 3.53
CA GLY A 175 13.31 3.46 3.45
C GLY A 175 13.17 4.89 3.98
N THR A 176 11.99 5.51 3.88
CA THR A 176 11.78 6.93 4.27
C THR A 176 11.02 7.12 5.57
N SER A 177 10.17 6.17 5.97
CA SER A 177 9.31 6.30 7.14
C SER A 177 10.04 5.84 8.41
N PRO A 178 9.98 6.56 9.55
CA PRO A 178 10.51 6.08 10.83
C PRO A 178 9.92 4.72 11.24
N VAL A 179 10.72 3.86 11.89
CA VAL A 179 10.36 2.47 12.27
C VAL A 179 9.04 2.37 13.07
N GLN A 180 8.68 3.40 13.84
CA GLN A 180 7.39 3.46 14.57
C GLN A 180 6.14 3.51 13.68
N TYR A 181 6.28 3.90 12.40
CA TYR A 181 5.22 3.87 11.38
C TYR A 181 5.33 2.65 10.44
N GLN A 182 6.25 1.73 10.75
CA GLN A 182 6.44 0.49 10.02
C GLN A 182 5.84 -0.67 10.81
N THR A 183 5.32 -1.68 10.10
CA THR A 183 4.71 -2.86 10.72
C THR A 183 5.32 -4.15 10.20
N PRO A 184 5.36 -5.24 11.00
CA PRO A 184 5.83 -6.54 10.53
C PRO A 184 5.15 -7.04 9.25
N GLY A 185 3.86 -6.74 9.07
CA GLY A 185 3.11 -7.09 7.86
C GLY A 185 3.61 -6.39 6.58
N GLN A 186 4.16 -5.18 6.68
CA GLN A 186 4.71 -4.45 5.53
C GLN A 186 6.00 -5.12 5.00
N TYR A 187 6.90 -5.51 5.90
CA TYR A 187 8.08 -6.31 5.56
C TYR A 187 7.68 -7.68 4.99
N TRP A 188 6.66 -8.31 5.58
CA TRP A 188 6.15 -9.60 5.10
C TRP A 188 5.60 -9.52 3.68
N ALA A 189 4.81 -8.48 3.38
CA ALA A 189 4.27 -8.25 2.04
C ALA A 189 5.40 -7.94 1.03
N LEU A 190 6.42 -7.17 1.43
CA LEU A 190 7.58 -6.89 0.59
C LEU A 190 8.38 -8.16 0.24
N GLN A 191 8.66 -9.06 1.20
CA GLN A 191 9.37 -10.30 0.88
C GLN A 191 8.54 -11.25 -0.01
N LEU A 192 7.21 -11.27 0.10
CA LEU A 192 6.37 -12.04 -0.83
C LEU A 192 6.51 -11.51 -2.28
N ILE A 193 6.63 -10.20 -2.47
CA ILE A 193 6.84 -9.60 -3.79
C ILE A 193 8.23 -9.94 -4.34
N TYR A 194 9.27 -9.90 -3.51
CA TYR A 194 10.60 -10.36 -3.91
C TYR A 194 10.59 -11.84 -4.32
N VAL A 195 9.92 -12.73 -3.57
CA VAL A 195 9.77 -14.15 -3.93
C VAL A 195 9.03 -14.33 -5.26
N GLN A 196 7.94 -13.60 -5.51
CA GLN A 196 7.22 -13.65 -6.80
C GLN A 196 8.05 -13.11 -7.97
N LEU A 197 9.04 -12.25 -7.70
CA LEU A 197 10.01 -11.75 -8.68
C LEU A 197 11.27 -12.64 -8.80
N ALA A 198 11.34 -13.78 -8.10
CA ALA A 198 12.50 -14.66 -8.00
C ALA A 198 13.78 -13.96 -7.45
N ASP A 199 13.61 -12.95 -6.59
CA ASP A 199 14.68 -12.20 -5.94
C ASP A 199 14.87 -12.70 -4.50
N PHE A 200 15.46 -13.89 -4.34
CA PHE A 200 15.63 -14.52 -3.03
C PHE A 200 16.55 -13.73 -2.10
N ASN A 201 17.50 -12.95 -2.64
CA ASN A 201 18.35 -12.07 -1.85
C ASN A 201 17.57 -10.87 -1.26
N GLY A 202 16.71 -10.22 -2.07
CA GLY A 202 15.81 -9.17 -1.60
C GLY A 202 14.81 -9.67 -0.56
N ALA A 203 14.24 -10.86 -0.78
CA ALA A 203 13.34 -11.52 0.18
C ALA A 203 14.04 -11.80 1.52
N ARG A 204 15.23 -12.41 1.48
CA ARG A 204 16.06 -12.69 2.67
C ARG A 204 16.46 -11.42 3.42
N THR A 205 16.94 -10.42 2.71
CA THR A 205 17.40 -9.15 3.30
C THR A 205 16.24 -8.40 3.96
N THR A 206 15.04 -8.45 3.38
CA THR A 206 13.81 -7.88 3.96
C THR A 206 13.44 -8.55 5.28
N LEU A 207 13.53 -9.88 5.35
CA LEU A 207 13.27 -10.64 6.59
C LEU A 207 14.32 -10.38 7.68
N LEU A 208 15.58 -10.18 7.32
CA LEU A 208 16.62 -9.80 8.28
C LEU A 208 16.37 -8.39 8.86
N ARG A 209 16.02 -7.41 8.01
CA ARG A 209 15.63 -6.06 8.47
C ARG A 209 14.38 -6.06 9.36
N LEU A 210 13.42 -6.95 9.11
CA LEU A 210 12.26 -7.16 9.98
C LEU A 210 12.68 -7.64 11.38
N VAL A 211 13.57 -8.64 11.44
CA VAL A 211 14.11 -9.17 12.69
C VAL A 211 14.91 -8.11 13.45
N GLU A 212 15.71 -7.31 12.76
CA GLU A 212 16.47 -6.20 13.34
C GLU A 212 15.55 -5.11 13.94
N SER A 213 14.54 -4.69 13.17
CA SER A 213 13.69 -3.53 13.51
C SER A 213 12.60 -3.86 14.53
N HIS A 214 12.07 -5.09 14.51
CA HIS A 214 10.90 -5.49 15.30
C HIS A 214 11.11 -6.76 16.14
N GLY A 215 12.25 -7.44 16.07
CA GLY A 215 12.42 -8.83 16.54
C GLY A 215 12.06 -9.14 17.99
N GLN A 216 12.19 -8.17 18.92
CA GLN A 216 11.78 -8.32 20.32
C GLN A 216 10.25 -8.25 20.54
N ARG A 217 9.50 -7.79 19.54
CA ARG A 217 8.03 -7.61 19.58
C ARG A 217 7.29 -8.58 18.67
N LEU A 218 8.02 -9.49 18.02
CA LEU A 218 7.42 -10.53 17.17
C LEU A 218 6.93 -11.68 18.04
N ASP A 219 5.80 -12.26 17.65
CA ASP A 219 5.33 -13.51 18.19
C ASP A 219 6.35 -14.65 17.94
N PRO A 220 6.58 -15.58 18.89
CA PRO A 220 7.55 -16.65 18.74
C PRO A 220 7.33 -17.58 17.53
N ASP A 221 6.08 -17.80 17.12
CA ASP A 221 5.73 -18.70 16.02
C ASP A 221 6.01 -18.00 14.69
N PHE A 222 5.60 -16.73 14.57
CA PHE A 222 5.95 -15.90 13.43
C PHE A 222 7.46 -15.70 13.31
N ARG A 223 8.17 -15.56 14.44
CA ARG A 223 9.65 -15.50 14.44
C ARG A 223 10.28 -16.79 13.92
N ARG A 224 9.78 -17.96 14.35
CA ARG A 224 10.24 -19.27 13.83
C ARG A 224 10.00 -19.40 12.33
N GLU A 225 8.89 -18.88 11.81
CA GLU A 225 8.61 -18.86 10.37
C GLU A 225 9.62 -17.99 9.60
N ILE A 226 9.90 -16.78 10.10
CA ILE A 226 10.91 -15.88 9.53
C ILE A 226 12.30 -16.55 9.50
N ASP A 227 12.75 -17.11 10.62
CA ASP A 227 14.06 -17.76 10.72
C ASP A 227 14.14 -19.05 9.85
N SER A 228 13.00 -19.68 9.55
CA SER A 228 12.91 -20.77 8.57
C SER A 228 13.10 -20.26 7.13
N ARG A 229 12.35 -19.22 6.74
CA ARG A 229 12.43 -18.61 5.39
C ARG A 229 13.81 -18.02 5.10
N VAL A 230 14.44 -17.36 6.07
CA VAL A 230 15.81 -16.82 5.94
C VAL A 230 16.84 -17.92 5.63
N ARG A 231 16.68 -19.12 6.22
CA ARG A 231 17.53 -20.29 5.92
C ARG A 231 17.23 -20.89 4.56
N TYR A 232 15.95 -21.02 4.21
CA TYR A 232 15.54 -21.50 2.88
C TYR A 232 16.09 -20.61 1.75
N PHE A 233 15.95 -19.28 1.86
CA PHE A 233 16.51 -18.36 0.85
C PHE A 233 18.04 -18.34 0.85
N ALA A 234 18.71 -18.57 1.98
CA ALA A 234 20.16 -18.71 2.01
C ALA A 234 20.63 -19.95 1.24
N GLN A 235 19.92 -21.08 1.35
CA GLN A 235 20.22 -22.27 0.55
C GLN A 235 19.95 -22.02 -0.93
N LYS A 236 18.83 -21.39 -1.29
CA LYS A 236 18.51 -21.09 -2.69
C LYS A 236 19.57 -20.27 -3.42
N LEU A 237 20.16 -19.29 -2.74
CA LEU A 237 21.25 -18.48 -3.31
C LEU A 237 22.53 -19.32 -3.52
N ILE A 238 22.83 -20.27 -2.62
CA ILE A 238 23.95 -21.21 -2.80
C ILE A 238 23.67 -22.18 -3.97
N ASP A 239 22.43 -22.63 -4.14
CA ASP A 239 22.01 -23.49 -5.25
C ASP A 239 22.07 -22.77 -6.62
N GLU A 240 21.96 -21.44 -6.65
CA GLU A 240 21.97 -20.60 -7.87
C GLU A 240 23.38 -20.16 -8.31
N ASP A 241 24.35 -20.11 -7.38
CA ASP A 241 25.75 -19.76 -7.63
C ASP A 241 26.66 -20.97 -7.98
N GLY A 242 26.11 -22.20 -8.01
CA GLY A 242 26.83 -23.47 -8.14
C GLY A 242 26.75 -24.18 -9.50
#